data_AF-A0AAU5P7P7-F1
#
_entry.id   AF-A0AAU5P7P7-F1
#
_cell.length_a   1.000
_cell.length_b   1.000
_cell.length_c   1.000
_cell.angle_alpha   90.00
_cell.angle_beta   90.00
_cell.angle_gamma   90.00
#
_symmetry.space_group_name_H-M   'P 1'
#
loop_
_entity.id
_entity.type
_entity.pdbx_description
1 polymer ?
#
loop_
_entity_poly.entity_id
_entity_poly.type
_entity_poly.pdbx_seq_one_letter_code
_entity_poly.pdbx_strand_id
1 'polypeptide(L)'
;MKRLELVIVQFEEVKRLIEFGRVPQLRLALILLDSAVELIMHRMVETELESEYFEFDLLERLRRLQTMRKSDKPLQRRFAATGPSDDKLREEIQRLEGAVTSKRKRKRINDNFGDKIDYLVETNKLPEDLVPVLKKLHDYRNETYHRDQHRVEVIRPAVLIYFDAACTVLDHYTPDAVVGDGPLGPELARFQDGFPGHQDPFELPRRAAKQLREEVGLDLAAVRTALVEHLLGRLDDLESGLTYIEENITGGAIPGDGIRTMQMEDGDIEATFDPQVLRSRRYPLSMKDVESWIERAKAMESLDDKHALFAELAALENAFEDLEHQVRESVWMIDEAANMR
;
A
#
# COMPACT_ATOMS: atom_id res chain seq x y z
N MET A 1 17.01 16.03 -14.53
CA MET A 1 17.91 14.85 -14.60
C MET A 1 18.39 14.34 -13.25
N LYS A 2 19.07 15.14 -12.41
CA LYS A 2 19.58 14.73 -11.07
C LYS A 2 18.53 14.04 -10.18
N ARG A 3 17.27 14.50 -10.23
CA ARG A 3 16.14 13.90 -9.50
C ARG A 3 15.83 12.45 -9.91
N LEU A 4 15.92 12.14 -11.21
CA LEU A 4 15.71 10.80 -11.76
C LEU A 4 16.91 9.91 -11.45
N GLU A 5 18.12 10.45 -11.55
CA GLU A 5 19.36 9.75 -11.23
C GLU A 5 19.36 9.20 -9.80
N LEU A 6 18.92 9.98 -8.81
CA LEU A 6 18.78 9.52 -7.42
C LEU A 6 17.91 8.25 -7.31
N VAL A 7 16.77 8.24 -8.03
CA VAL A 7 15.86 7.09 -8.05
C VAL A 7 16.55 5.90 -8.71
N ILE A 8 17.16 6.10 -9.88
CA ILE A 8 17.85 5.01 -10.60
C ILE A 8 18.98 4.41 -9.78
N VAL A 9 19.77 5.22 -9.06
CA VAL A 9 20.82 4.72 -8.15
C VAL A 9 20.23 3.82 -7.05
N GLN A 10 19.05 4.16 -6.51
CA GLN A 10 18.38 3.29 -5.54
C GLN A 10 17.96 1.95 -6.17
N PHE A 11 17.43 1.95 -7.39
CA PHE A 11 17.10 0.70 -8.10
C PHE A 11 18.34 -0.17 -8.36
N GLU A 12 19.46 0.43 -8.76
CA GLU A 12 20.72 -0.30 -8.92
C GLU A 12 21.21 -0.92 -7.61
N GLU A 13 21.11 -0.19 -6.51
CA GLU A 13 21.49 -0.71 -5.20
C GLU A 13 20.56 -1.83 -4.75
N VAL A 14 19.25 -1.68 -4.97
CA VAL A 14 18.28 -2.74 -4.70
C VAL A 14 18.60 -4.00 -5.50
N LYS A 15 18.95 -3.88 -6.78
CA LYS A 15 19.38 -5.02 -7.60
C LYS A 15 20.56 -5.76 -6.96
N ARG A 16 21.61 -5.02 -6.54
CA ARG A 16 22.76 -5.60 -5.83
C ARG A 16 22.34 -6.31 -4.54
N LEU A 17 21.42 -5.73 -3.77
CA LEU A 17 20.90 -6.32 -2.53
C LEU A 17 20.11 -7.61 -2.78
N ILE A 18 19.31 -7.66 -3.86
CA ILE A 18 18.59 -8.86 -4.31
C ILE A 18 19.57 -9.97 -4.69
N GLU A 19 20.64 -9.64 -5.42
CA GLU A 19 21.69 -10.60 -5.81
C GLU A 19 22.37 -11.24 -4.59
N PHE A 20 22.62 -10.47 -3.52
CA PHE A 20 23.12 -11.05 -2.26
C PHE A 20 22.13 -12.00 -1.59
N GLY A 21 20.82 -11.74 -1.71
CA GLY A 21 19.74 -12.66 -1.33
C GLY A 21 19.60 -12.99 0.16
N ARG A 22 20.41 -12.39 1.04
CA ARG A 22 20.32 -12.59 2.50
C ARG A 22 19.24 -11.70 3.10
N VAL A 23 18.58 -12.18 4.16
CA VAL A 23 17.47 -11.48 4.82
C VAL A 23 17.78 -10.01 5.15
N PRO A 24 18.92 -9.64 5.78
CA PRO A 24 19.19 -8.23 6.07
C PRO A 24 19.28 -7.34 4.82
N GLN A 25 19.86 -7.87 3.73
CA GLN A 25 19.96 -7.16 2.45
C GLN A 25 18.58 -7.00 1.79
N LEU A 26 17.75 -8.04 1.85
CA LEU A 26 16.38 -7.97 1.34
C LEU A 26 15.51 -6.99 2.16
N ARG A 27 15.71 -6.88 3.48
CA ARG A 27 15.07 -5.84 4.30
C ARG A 27 15.46 -4.44 3.83
N LEU A 28 16.76 -4.21 3.60
CA LEU A 28 17.24 -2.93 3.07
C LEU A 28 16.71 -2.64 1.68
N ALA A 29 16.62 -3.67 0.82
CA ALA A 29 16.03 -3.56 -0.51
C ALA A 29 14.58 -3.09 -0.43
N LEU A 30 13.78 -3.67 0.47
CA LEU A 30 12.38 -3.29 0.68
C LEU A 30 12.23 -1.81 1.10
N ILE A 31 13.09 -1.34 2.01
CA ILE A 31 13.11 0.06 2.48
C ILE A 31 13.49 1.02 1.34
N LEU A 32 14.51 0.65 0.55
CA LEU A 32 14.95 1.48 -0.58
C LEU A 32 13.89 1.55 -1.68
N LEU A 33 13.21 0.43 -1.98
CA LEU A 33 12.11 0.39 -2.93
C LEU A 33 10.94 1.27 -2.50
N ASP A 34 10.53 1.16 -1.24
CA ASP A 34 9.46 1.98 -0.67
C ASP A 34 9.77 3.47 -0.75
N SER A 35 10.99 3.86 -0.38
CA SER A 35 11.47 5.25 -0.50
C SER A 35 11.49 5.72 -1.96
N ALA A 36 11.96 4.89 -2.89
CA ALA A 36 11.99 5.21 -4.31
C ALA A 36 10.58 5.42 -4.87
N VAL A 37 9.67 4.50 -4.56
CA VAL A 37 8.27 4.55 -5.00
C VAL A 37 7.56 5.77 -4.42
N GLU A 38 7.68 6.01 -3.12
CA GLU A 38 7.08 7.19 -2.49
C GLU A 38 7.60 8.48 -3.12
N LEU A 39 8.90 8.57 -3.39
CA LEU A 39 9.50 9.75 -4.00
C LEU A 39 9.02 9.98 -5.44
N ILE A 40 8.87 8.93 -6.24
CA ILE A 40 8.32 9.03 -7.59
C ILE A 40 6.86 9.48 -7.51
N MET A 41 6.03 8.81 -6.70
CA MET A 41 4.61 9.14 -6.55
C MET A 41 4.40 10.55 -6.01
N HIS A 42 5.21 10.99 -5.05
CA HIS A 42 5.16 12.35 -4.52
C HIS A 42 5.36 13.38 -5.62
N ARG A 43 6.33 13.17 -6.52
CA ARG A 43 6.57 14.06 -7.65
C ARG A 43 5.43 14.04 -8.66
N MET A 44 4.89 12.85 -8.96
CA MET A 44 3.70 12.73 -9.83
C MET A 44 2.51 13.48 -9.22
N VAL A 45 2.29 13.37 -7.91
CA VAL A 45 1.25 14.12 -7.19
C VAL A 45 1.50 15.63 -7.30
N GLU A 46 2.73 16.10 -7.07
CA GLU A 46 3.08 17.51 -7.18
C GLU A 46 2.74 18.06 -8.57
N THR A 47 3.18 17.36 -9.62
CA THR A 47 2.87 17.65 -11.03
C THR A 47 1.36 17.82 -11.27
N GLU A 48 0.56 16.84 -10.84
CA GLU A 48 -0.89 16.91 -11.04
C GLU A 48 -1.52 18.07 -10.25
N LEU A 49 -1.06 18.31 -9.01
CA LEU A 49 -1.57 19.40 -8.17
C LEU A 49 -1.11 20.79 -8.62
N GLU A 50 0.01 20.89 -9.35
CA GLU A 50 0.50 22.11 -9.99
C GLU A 50 -0.42 22.53 -11.14
N SER A 51 -0.99 21.58 -11.89
CA SER A 51 -1.95 21.90 -12.96
C SER A 51 -3.18 22.67 -12.45
N GLU A 52 -3.62 22.37 -11.22
CA GLU A 52 -4.72 23.04 -10.53
C GLU A 52 -4.28 24.32 -9.78
N TYR A 53 -2.99 24.66 -9.77
CA TYR A 53 -2.43 25.71 -8.88
C TYR A 53 -3.16 27.05 -9.03
N PHE A 54 -3.39 27.49 -10.28
CA PHE A 54 -4.04 28.77 -10.54
C PHE A 54 -5.47 28.81 -10.01
N GLU A 55 -6.25 27.75 -10.26
CA GLU A 55 -7.64 27.64 -9.82
C GLU A 55 -7.75 27.54 -8.30
N PHE A 56 -6.83 26.81 -7.68
CA PHE A 56 -6.74 26.70 -6.23
C PHE A 56 -6.39 28.05 -5.58
N ASP A 57 -5.41 28.78 -6.12
CA ASP A 57 -4.98 30.07 -5.59
C ASP A 57 -6.09 31.13 -5.76
N LEU A 58 -6.83 31.09 -6.87
CA LEU A 58 -8.03 31.88 -7.08
C LEU A 58 -9.12 31.55 -6.05
N LEU A 59 -9.43 30.26 -5.84
CA LEU A 59 -10.41 29.82 -4.85
C LEU A 59 -10.08 30.35 -3.45
N GLU A 60 -8.81 30.23 -3.02
CA GLU A 60 -8.37 30.73 -1.72
C GLU A 60 -8.49 32.26 -1.62
N ARG A 61 -8.21 33.01 -2.70
CA ARG A 61 -8.43 34.47 -2.74
C ARG A 61 -9.91 34.81 -2.62
N LEU A 62 -10.80 34.10 -3.31
CA LEU A 62 -12.25 34.32 -3.24
C LEU A 62 -12.82 34.00 -1.85
N ARG A 63 -12.36 32.91 -1.20
CA ARG A 63 -12.72 32.59 0.20
C ARG A 63 -12.25 33.66 1.18
N ARG A 64 -11.04 34.19 1.01
CA ARG A 64 -10.54 35.31 1.82
C ARG A 64 -11.38 36.56 1.62
N LEU A 65 -11.75 36.88 0.37
CA LEU A 65 -12.64 38.00 0.05
C LEU A 65 -14.00 37.85 0.73
N GLN A 66 -14.61 36.66 0.63
CA GLN A 66 -15.89 36.35 1.29
C GLN A 66 -15.80 36.51 2.81
N THR A 67 -14.70 36.06 3.42
CA THR A 67 -14.45 36.21 4.86
C THR A 67 -14.29 37.68 5.26
N MET A 68 -13.56 38.47 4.47
CA MET A 68 -13.38 39.91 4.72
C MET A 68 -14.70 40.69 4.63
N ARG A 69 -15.63 40.32 3.75
CA ARG A 69 -16.97 40.92 3.68
C ARG A 69 -17.82 40.65 4.91
N LYS A 70 -17.66 39.46 5.51
CA LYS A 70 -18.36 39.06 6.73
C LYS A 70 -17.66 39.52 8.02
N SER A 71 -16.51 40.18 7.91
CA SER A 71 -15.72 40.61 9.07
C SER A 71 -16.35 41.80 9.80
N ASP A 72 -16.31 41.79 11.13
CA ASP A 72 -16.75 42.91 11.94
C ASP A 72 -15.88 44.17 11.77
N LYS A 73 -14.67 44.04 11.23
CA LYS A 73 -13.72 45.15 11.03
C LYS A 73 -14.14 46.05 9.85
N PRO A 74 -14.47 47.34 10.06
CA PRO A 74 -14.99 48.22 9.01
C PRO A 74 -14.05 48.43 7.82
N LEU A 75 -12.74 48.47 8.06
CA LEU A 75 -11.74 48.61 7.00
C LEU A 75 -11.75 47.39 6.06
N GLN A 76 -11.82 46.17 6.59
CA GLN A 76 -11.86 44.94 5.78
C GLN A 76 -13.13 44.86 4.93
N ARG A 77 -14.28 45.26 5.49
CA ARG A 77 -15.53 45.38 4.74
C ARG A 77 -15.44 46.39 3.60
N ARG A 78 -14.87 47.58 3.85
CA ARG A 78 -14.69 48.62 2.82
C ARG A 78 -13.77 48.16 1.68
N PHE A 79 -12.64 47.51 2.00
CA PHE A 79 -11.73 46.96 0.98
C PHE A 79 -12.39 45.83 0.17
N ALA A 80 -13.24 45.01 0.79
CA ALA A 80 -13.91 43.91 0.11
C ALA A 80 -15.22 44.32 -0.60
N ALA A 81 -15.72 45.54 -0.37
CA ALA A 81 -16.95 46.06 -0.99
C ALA A 81 -16.80 46.33 -2.48
N THR A 82 -15.59 46.59 -2.97
CA THR A 82 -15.26 46.69 -4.40
C THR A 82 -15.03 45.29 -4.98
N GLY A 83 -15.97 44.76 -5.75
CA GLY A 83 -15.84 43.45 -6.40
C GLY A 83 -17.18 42.85 -6.87
N PRO A 84 -17.19 41.55 -7.28
CA PRO A 84 -18.39 40.82 -7.69
C PRO A 84 -19.46 40.81 -6.58
N SER A 85 -20.75 40.63 -6.90
CA SER A 85 -21.79 40.45 -5.87
C SER A 85 -21.57 39.18 -5.04
N ASP A 86 -22.15 39.10 -3.85
CA ASP A 86 -22.02 37.92 -2.97
C ASP A 86 -22.56 36.63 -3.62
N ASP A 87 -23.58 36.74 -4.47
CA ASP A 87 -24.12 35.60 -5.22
C ASP A 87 -23.12 35.10 -6.26
N LYS A 88 -22.56 36.01 -7.07
CA LYS A 88 -21.51 35.66 -8.04
C LYS A 88 -20.27 35.08 -7.37
N LEU A 89 -19.92 35.60 -6.20
CA LEU A 89 -18.80 35.09 -5.40
C LEU A 89 -19.07 33.66 -4.90
N ARG A 90 -20.30 33.37 -4.43
CA ARG A 90 -20.69 32.03 -3.99
C ARG A 90 -20.72 31.03 -5.14
N GLU A 91 -21.31 31.40 -6.27
CA GLU A 91 -21.37 30.57 -7.47
C GLU A 91 -19.95 30.20 -7.96
N GLU A 92 -19.06 31.19 -8.03
CA GLU A 92 -17.68 30.95 -8.49
C GLU A 92 -16.86 30.11 -7.50
N ILE A 93 -17.04 30.32 -6.19
CA ILE A 93 -16.43 29.44 -5.17
C ILE A 93 -16.91 28.00 -5.34
N GLN A 94 -18.22 27.78 -5.48
CA GLN A 94 -18.79 26.43 -5.64
C GLN A 94 -18.29 25.76 -6.91
N ARG A 95 -18.18 26.51 -8.02
CA ARG A 95 -17.60 26.02 -9.28
C ARG A 95 -16.16 25.55 -9.09
N LEU A 96 -15.31 26.40 -8.49
CA LEU A 96 -13.89 26.07 -8.26
C LEU A 96 -13.70 24.95 -7.24
N GLU A 97 -14.54 24.87 -6.21
CA GLU A 97 -14.49 23.78 -5.22
C GLU A 97 -14.71 22.40 -5.83
N GLY A 98 -15.51 22.30 -6.90
CA GLY A 98 -15.68 21.06 -7.66
C GLY A 98 -14.55 20.78 -8.65
N ALA A 99 -13.74 21.78 -8.98
CA ALA A 99 -12.67 21.69 -9.98
C ALA A 99 -11.28 21.43 -9.37
N VAL A 100 -11.08 21.72 -8.08
CA VAL A 100 -9.76 21.61 -7.43
C VAL A 100 -9.76 20.68 -6.23
N THR A 101 -8.62 20.03 -6.03
CA THR A 101 -8.35 19.22 -4.85
C THR A 101 -8.29 20.10 -3.60
N SER A 102 -9.17 19.83 -2.64
CA SER A 102 -9.28 20.61 -1.40
C SER A 102 -7.97 20.63 -0.59
N LYS A 103 -7.73 21.71 0.18
CA LYS A 103 -6.53 21.86 1.03
C LYS A 103 -6.35 20.70 2.01
N ARG A 104 -7.43 20.19 2.60
CA ARG A 104 -7.40 19.04 3.53
C ARG A 104 -7.00 17.76 2.79
N LYS A 105 -7.55 17.53 1.58
CA LYS A 105 -7.19 16.38 0.74
C LYS A 105 -5.73 16.48 0.28
N ARG A 106 -5.27 17.65 -0.19
CA ARG A 106 -3.85 17.90 -0.54
C ARG A 106 -2.89 17.56 0.60
N LYS A 107 -3.19 17.99 1.83
CA LYS A 107 -2.37 17.65 3.00
C LYS A 107 -2.31 16.14 3.24
N ARG A 108 -3.46 15.46 3.19
CA ARG A 108 -3.53 14.00 3.34
C ARG A 108 -2.71 13.26 2.30
N ILE A 109 -2.87 13.64 1.03
CA ILE A 109 -2.09 13.09 -0.08
C ILE A 109 -0.59 13.30 0.17
N ASN A 110 -0.18 14.49 0.62
CA ASN A 110 1.22 14.75 0.92
C ASN A 110 1.75 13.83 2.04
N ASP A 111 0.98 13.66 3.12
CA ASP A 111 1.45 13.03 4.35
C ASP A 111 1.32 11.49 4.35
N ASN A 112 0.37 10.92 3.61
CA ASN A 112 0.05 9.48 3.66
C ASN A 112 0.35 8.78 2.34
N PHE A 113 1.08 7.66 2.40
CA PHE A 113 1.43 6.85 1.23
C PHE A 113 0.19 6.33 0.46
N GLY A 114 -0.79 5.76 1.17
CA GLY A 114 -2.03 5.26 0.57
C GLY A 114 -2.85 6.35 -0.14
N ASP A 115 -2.92 7.56 0.44
CA ASP A 115 -3.63 8.69 -0.17
C ASP A 115 -2.95 9.18 -1.47
N LYS A 116 -1.63 9.00 -1.62
CA LYS A 116 -0.92 9.27 -2.88
C LYS A 116 -1.35 8.30 -3.98
N ILE A 117 -1.39 7.01 -3.66
CA ILE A 117 -1.79 5.95 -4.59
C ILE A 117 -3.22 6.20 -5.07
N ASP A 118 -4.15 6.40 -4.13
CA ASP A 118 -5.56 6.58 -4.45
C ASP A 118 -5.76 7.80 -5.35
N TYR A 119 -5.08 8.91 -5.07
CA TYR A 119 -5.13 10.10 -5.91
C TYR A 119 -4.55 9.89 -7.31
N LEU A 120 -3.43 9.18 -7.44
CA LEU A 120 -2.80 8.90 -8.75
C LEU A 120 -3.64 7.94 -9.59
N VAL A 121 -4.40 7.02 -8.98
CA VAL A 121 -5.35 6.17 -9.70
C VAL A 121 -6.60 6.96 -10.10
N GLU A 122 -7.17 7.76 -9.19
CA GLU A 122 -8.30 8.66 -9.49
C GLU A 122 -8.01 9.59 -10.68
N THR A 123 -6.75 9.99 -10.86
CA THR A 123 -6.27 10.85 -11.96
C THR A 123 -5.72 10.08 -13.17
N ASN A 124 -5.88 8.75 -13.21
CA ASN A 124 -5.42 7.85 -14.27
C ASN A 124 -3.90 7.90 -14.55
N LYS A 125 -3.10 8.18 -13.53
CA LYS A 125 -1.63 8.21 -13.60
C LYS A 125 -0.99 6.91 -13.20
N LEU A 126 -1.66 6.12 -12.36
CA LEU A 126 -1.29 4.75 -12.05
C LEU A 126 -2.45 3.80 -12.37
N PRO A 127 -2.16 2.54 -12.71
CA PRO A 127 -3.19 1.55 -12.94
C PRO A 127 -3.77 1.05 -11.60
N GLU A 128 -5.05 0.69 -11.59
CA GLU A 128 -5.81 0.35 -10.37
C GLU A 128 -5.39 -0.98 -9.75
N ASP A 129 -4.94 -1.93 -10.57
CA ASP A 129 -4.40 -3.23 -10.16
C ASP A 129 -3.15 -3.13 -9.25
N LEU A 130 -2.42 -2.02 -9.35
CA LEU A 130 -1.22 -1.76 -8.58
C LEU A 130 -1.50 -1.32 -7.14
N VAL A 131 -2.72 -0.84 -6.84
CA VAL A 131 -3.12 -0.33 -5.52
C VAL A 131 -2.95 -1.37 -4.40
N PRO A 132 -3.56 -2.57 -4.49
CA PRO A 132 -3.42 -3.57 -3.43
C PRO A 132 -1.96 -4.01 -3.24
N VAL A 133 -1.20 -4.08 -4.34
CA VAL A 133 0.21 -4.47 -4.34
C VAL A 133 1.04 -3.45 -3.56
N LEU A 134 0.96 -2.17 -3.91
CA LEU A 134 1.76 -1.12 -3.26
C LEU A 134 1.38 -0.93 -1.79
N LYS A 135 0.08 -0.98 -1.46
CA LYS A 135 -0.38 -0.85 -0.07
C LYS A 135 0.15 -1.99 0.80
N LYS A 136 0.00 -3.26 0.37
CA LYS A 136 0.47 -4.40 1.15
C LYS A 136 1.99 -4.45 1.28
N LEU A 137 2.74 -4.08 0.24
CA LEU A 137 4.21 -4.02 0.31
C LEU A 137 4.72 -2.89 1.22
N HIS A 138 4.01 -1.76 1.25
CA HIS A 138 4.28 -0.70 2.22
C HIS A 138 4.04 -1.19 3.66
N ASP A 139 2.97 -1.97 3.89
CA ASP A 139 2.71 -2.59 5.19
C ASP A 139 3.82 -3.57 5.59
N TYR A 140 4.26 -4.44 4.66
CA TYR A 140 5.41 -5.34 4.88
C TYR A 140 6.68 -4.60 5.27
N ARG A 141 6.92 -3.44 4.63
CA ARG A 141 8.05 -2.58 4.98
C ARG A 141 7.91 -2.03 6.40
N ASN A 142 6.71 -1.57 6.77
CA ASN A 142 6.44 -1.06 8.10
C ASN A 142 6.58 -2.13 9.18
N GLU A 143 6.09 -3.36 8.95
CA GLU A 143 6.30 -4.52 9.83
C GLU A 143 7.79 -4.83 10.01
N THR A 144 8.52 -4.92 8.90
CA THR A 144 9.95 -5.23 8.87
C THR A 144 10.79 -4.19 9.59
N TYR A 145 10.40 -2.91 9.53
CA TYR A 145 11.16 -1.80 10.07
C TYR A 145 10.77 -1.45 11.52
N HIS A 146 9.48 -1.48 11.86
CA HIS A 146 8.98 -1.03 13.17
C HIS A 146 8.72 -2.13 14.17
N ARG A 147 8.36 -3.34 13.72
CA ARG A 147 7.91 -4.43 14.61
C ARG A 147 8.89 -5.58 14.73
N ASP A 148 9.99 -5.52 13.96
CA ASP A 148 10.95 -6.61 13.76
C ASP A 148 10.27 -7.96 13.42
N GLN A 149 9.06 -7.88 12.85
CA GLN A 149 8.30 -9.01 12.32
C GLN A 149 8.79 -9.23 10.89
N HIS A 150 9.54 -10.29 10.65
CA HIS A 150 9.99 -10.66 9.31
C HIS A 150 9.28 -11.92 8.87
N ARG A 151 8.65 -11.84 7.70
CA ARG A 151 8.17 -13.01 6.98
C ARG A 151 9.32 -13.53 6.13
N VAL A 152 10.27 -14.19 6.79
CA VAL A 152 11.55 -14.60 6.19
C VAL A 152 11.34 -15.46 4.95
N GLU A 153 10.27 -16.24 4.95
CA GLU A 153 9.85 -17.16 3.89
C GLU A 153 9.46 -16.42 2.61
N VAL A 154 8.85 -15.23 2.73
CA VAL A 154 8.32 -14.46 1.59
C VAL A 154 9.03 -13.14 1.33
N ILE A 155 10.03 -12.76 2.14
CA ILE A 155 10.73 -11.48 1.95
C ILE A 155 11.37 -11.37 0.56
N ARG A 156 11.92 -12.47 0.02
CA ARG A 156 12.51 -12.46 -1.32
C ARG A 156 11.44 -12.31 -2.41
N PRO A 157 10.38 -13.15 -2.47
CA PRO A 157 9.22 -12.91 -3.35
C PRO A 157 8.67 -11.49 -3.26
N ALA A 158 8.46 -10.97 -2.05
CA ALA A 158 7.93 -9.63 -1.82
C ALA A 158 8.85 -8.54 -2.40
N VAL A 159 10.16 -8.62 -2.19
CA VAL A 159 11.12 -7.66 -2.75
C VAL A 159 11.14 -7.72 -4.28
N LEU A 160 11.09 -8.92 -4.89
CA LEU A 160 11.06 -9.06 -6.35
C LEU A 160 9.79 -8.48 -6.97
N ILE A 161 8.63 -8.71 -6.34
CA ILE A 161 7.36 -8.13 -6.78
C ILE A 161 7.36 -6.62 -6.56
N TYR A 162 7.90 -6.14 -5.44
CA TYR A 162 7.99 -4.70 -5.20
C TYR A 162 8.93 -4.02 -6.18
N PHE A 163 10.04 -4.67 -6.56
CA PHE A 163 10.92 -4.16 -7.60
C PHE A 163 10.17 -4.01 -8.92
N ASP A 164 9.39 -5.02 -9.31
CA ASP A 164 8.57 -4.95 -10.52
C ASP A 164 7.50 -3.86 -10.46
N ALA A 165 6.77 -3.75 -9.34
CA ALA A 165 5.79 -2.72 -9.09
C ALA A 165 6.42 -1.31 -9.11
N ALA A 166 7.61 -1.16 -8.53
CA ALA A 166 8.37 0.08 -8.56
C ALA A 166 8.81 0.44 -9.98
N CYS A 167 9.21 -0.54 -10.79
CA CYS A 167 9.44 -0.34 -12.23
C CYS A 167 8.16 0.10 -12.95
N THR A 168 6.98 -0.39 -12.56
CA THR A 168 5.69 0.06 -13.13
C THR A 168 5.43 1.52 -12.77
N VAL A 169 5.63 1.92 -11.50
CA VAL A 169 5.53 3.33 -11.09
C VAL A 169 6.52 4.21 -11.87
N LEU A 170 7.75 3.74 -12.05
CA LEU A 170 8.79 4.45 -12.82
C LEU A 170 8.46 4.56 -14.31
N ASP A 171 7.80 3.56 -14.90
CA ASP A 171 7.35 3.59 -16.31
C ASP A 171 6.26 4.64 -16.55
N HIS A 172 5.41 4.86 -15.55
CA HIS A 172 4.36 5.88 -15.56
C HIS A 172 4.87 7.29 -15.18
N TYR A 173 6.10 7.39 -14.69
CA TYR A 173 6.68 8.67 -14.28
C TYR A 173 7.09 9.51 -15.49
N THR A 174 6.37 10.61 -15.70
CA THR A 174 6.71 11.63 -16.72
C THR A 174 7.23 12.88 -16.01
N PRO A 175 8.54 13.23 -16.13
CA PRO A 175 9.07 14.44 -15.53
C PRO A 175 8.49 15.70 -16.21
N ASP A 176 8.04 16.70 -15.46
CA ASP A 176 7.50 17.95 -16.07
C ASP A 176 8.53 18.81 -16.78
N ALA A 177 9.74 18.87 -16.22
CA ALA A 177 10.81 19.69 -16.73
C ALA A 177 12.14 18.95 -16.65
N VAL A 178 12.80 18.85 -17.80
CA VAL A 178 14.16 18.33 -17.88
C VAL A 178 15.13 19.51 -17.96
N VAL A 179 15.45 20.07 -16.80
CA VAL A 179 16.62 20.96 -16.68
C VAL A 179 17.85 20.07 -16.53
N GLY A 180 18.66 20.01 -17.58
CA GLY A 180 19.97 19.37 -17.59
C GLY A 180 21.04 20.36 -17.17
N ASP A 181 21.65 20.15 -16.00
CA ASP A 181 22.77 20.96 -15.54
C ASP A 181 23.93 20.00 -15.22
N GLY A 182 24.71 19.69 -16.26
CA GLY A 182 25.85 18.77 -16.23
C GLY A 182 25.63 17.41 -16.94
N PRO A 183 26.71 16.64 -17.13
CA PRO A 183 26.63 15.27 -17.64
C PRO A 183 25.87 14.37 -16.65
N LEU A 184 25.22 13.33 -17.17
CA LEU A 184 24.56 12.32 -16.33
C LEU A 184 25.60 11.46 -15.62
N GLY A 185 25.30 11.02 -14.40
CA GLY A 185 26.08 9.98 -13.76
C GLY A 185 25.98 8.64 -14.51
N PRO A 186 26.95 7.74 -14.26
CA PRO A 186 27.12 6.51 -15.05
C PRO A 186 25.91 5.57 -14.94
N GLU A 187 25.25 5.50 -13.78
CA GLU A 187 24.07 4.68 -13.56
C GLU A 187 22.91 5.10 -14.48
N LEU A 188 22.71 6.40 -14.68
CA LEU A 188 21.64 6.90 -15.55
C LEU A 188 22.06 6.93 -17.03
N ALA A 189 23.33 7.23 -17.31
CA ALA A 189 23.86 7.33 -18.67
C ALA A 189 23.75 6.02 -19.46
N ARG A 190 23.90 4.87 -18.79
CA ARG A 190 23.83 3.55 -19.45
C ARG A 190 22.48 3.25 -20.11
N PHE A 191 21.41 3.90 -19.66
CA PHE A 191 20.07 3.77 -20.25
C PHE A 191 19.89 4.65 -21.50
N GLN A 192 20.88 5.49 -21.80
CA GLN A 192 20.98 6.26 -23.04
C GLN A 192 21.89 5.58 -24.08
N ASP A 193 22.92 4.87 -23.64
CA ASP A 193 23.93 4.27 -24.51
C ASP A 193 23.39 3.01 -25.22
N GLY A 194 22.76 3.20 -26.39
CA GLY A 194 22.23 2.08 -27.19
C GLY A 194 21.40 2.47 -28.42
N PHE A 195 20.93 3.72 -28.50
CA PHE A 195 20.15 4.20 -29.65
C PHE A 195 20.77 5.48 -30.25
N PRO A 196 21.34 5.44 -31.46
CA PRO A 196 21.86 6.63 -32.13
C PRO A 196 20.69 7.53 -32.57
N GLY A 197 20.48 8.65 -31.88
CA GLY A 197 19.44 9.63 -32.19
C GLY A 197 19.17 10.59 -31.02
N HIS A 198 18.50 11.72 -31.28
CA HIS A 198 18.03 12.64 -30.24
C HIS A 198 17.02 11.90 -29.35
N GLN A 199 17.50 11.32 -28.26
CA GLN A 199 16.65 10.57 -27.36
C GLN A 199 15.81 11.53 -26.54
N ASP A 200 14.51 11.30 -26.55
CA ASP A 200 13.58 12.02 -25.72
C ASP A 200 13.94 11.79 -24.23
N PRO A 201 14.33 12.84 -23.49
CA PRO A 201 14.60 12.73 -22.06
C PRO A 201 13.37 12.31 -21.24
N PHE A 202 12.16 12.54 -21.75
CA PHE A 202 10.90 12.13 -21.11
C PHE A 202 10.67 10.60 -21.21
N GLU A 203 11.29 9.94 -22.20
CA GLU A 203 11.24 8.47 -22.36
C GLU A 203 12.30 7.74 -21.52
N LEU A 204 13.20 8.45 -20.85
CA LEU A 204 14.28 7.83 -20.07
C LEU A 204 13.78 7.00 -18.87
N PRO A 205 12.80 7.45 -18.06
CA PRO A 205 12.24 6.64 -16.97
C PRO A 205 11.67 5.31 -17.46
N ARG A 206 10.85 5.35 -18.53
CA ARG A 206 10.28 4.15 -19.18
C ARG A 206 11.35 3.17 -19.64
N ARG A 207 12.38 3.66 -20.32
CA ARG A 207 13.50 2.81 -20.78
C ARG A 207 14.26 2.19 -19.62
N ALA A 208 14.56 2.99 -18.59
CA ALA A 208 15.22 2.50 -17.39
C ALA A 208 14.38 1.44 -16.66
N ALA A 209 13.08 1.69 -16.49
CA ALA A 209 12.14 0.73 -15.89
C ALA A 209 12.11 -0.59 -16.65
N LYS A 210 12.03 -0.55 -17.99
CA LYS A 210 12.05 -1.75 -18.83
C LYS A 210 13.36 -2.54 -18.67
N GLN A 211 14.50 -1.87 -18.80
CA GLN A 211 15.81 -2.52 -18.72
C GLN A 211 16.09 -3.07 -17.31
N LEU A 212 15.76 -2.32 -16.26
CA LEU A 212 15.91 -2.77 -14.86
C LEU A 212 15.06 -4.02 -14.58
N ARG A 213 13.82 -4.06 -15.09
CA ARG A 213 12.93 -5.21 -14.96
C ARG A 213 13.50 -6.45 -15.67
N GLU A 214 14.06 -6.28 -16.87
CA GLU A 214 14.73 -7.35 -17.61
C GLU A 214 15.98 -7.86 -16.89
N GLU A 215 16.77 -6.97 -16.29
CA GLU A 215 18.02 -7.31 -15.59
C GLU A 215 17.81 -8.05 -14.27
N VAL A 216 16.83 -7.63 -13.46
CA VAL A 216 16.53 -8.32 -12.19
C VAL A 216 15.88 -9.67 -12.47
N GLY A 217 14.93 -9.71 -13.42
CA GLY A 217 14.18 -10.90 -13.75
C GLY A 217 13.23 -11.33 -12.63
N LEU A 218 11.96 -11.53 -12.97
CA LEU A 218 10.97 -12.13 -12.07
C LEU A 218 10.66 -13.53 -12.56
N ASP A 219 11.17 -14.56 -11.88
CA ASP A 219 10.69 -15.93 -12.06
C ASP A 219 9.31 -16.06 -11.41
N LEU A 220 8.27 -15.75 -12.19
CA LEU A 220 6.90 -15.76 -11.71
C LEU A 220 6.46 -17.14 -11.22
N ALA A 221 6.99 -18.23 -11.79
CA ALA A 221 6.65 -19.58 -11.35
C ALA A 221 7.22 -19.83 -9.95
N ALA A 222 8.51 -19.55 -9.74
CA ALA A 222 9.14 -19.70 -8.43
C ALA A 222 8.51 -18.81 -7.35
N VAL A 223 8.19 -17.56 -7.71
CA VAL A 223 7.49 -16.61 -6.83
C VAL A 223 6.10 -17.11 -6.47
N ARG A 224 5.33 -17.59 -7.45
CA ARG A 224 3.99 -18.15 -7.23
C ARG A 224 4.03 -19.33 -6.26
N THR A 225 4.92 -20.29 -6.49
CA THR A 225 5.10 -21.44 -5.60
C THR A 225 5.40 -20.98 -4.17
N ALA A 226 6.37 -20.09 -3.98
CA ALA A 226 6.74 -19.60 -2.65
C ALA A 226 5.58 -18.88 -1.93
N LEU A 227 4.80 -18.08 -2.65
CA LEU A 227 3.65 -17.36 -2.08
C LEU A 227 2.51 -18.32 -1.71
N VAL A 228 2.19 -19.28 -2.57
CA VAL A 228 1.14 -20.28 -2.32
C VAL A 228 1.53 -21.16 -1.14
N GLU A 229 2.76 -21.69 -1.11
CA GLU A 229 3.27 -22.50 0.00
C GLU A 229 3.21 -21.73 1.33
N HIS A 230 3.58 -20.45 1.33
CA HIS A 230 3.49 -19.60 2.52
C HIS A 230 2.06 -19.43 3.02
N LEU A 231 1.11 -19.09 2.13
CA LEU A 231 -0.29 -18.95 2.51
C LEU A 231 -0.88 -20.25 3.06
N LEU A 232 -0.63 -21.36 2.37
CA LEU A 232 -1.13 -22.66 2.79
C LEU A 232 -0.55 -23.07 4.15
N GLY A 233 0.74 -22.83 4.39
CA GLY A 233 1.35 -23.07 5.69
C GLY A 233 0.71 -22.25 6.81
N ARG A 234 0.45 -20.96 6.58
CA ARG A 234 -0.23 -20.10 7.57
C ARG A 234 -1.68 -20.52 7.83
N LEU A 235 -2.39 -20.94 6.80
CA LEU A 235 -3.77 -21.41 6.92
C LEU A 235 -3.84 -22.77 7.64
N ASP A 236 -2.86 -23.65 7.42
CA ASP A 236 -2.70 -24.92 8.14
C ASP A 236 -2.38 -24.68 9.63
N ASP A 237 -1.47 -23.75 9.93
CA ASP A 237 -1.19 -23.30 11.30
C ASP A 237 -2.44 -22.71 11.98
N LEU A 238 -3.22 -21.91 11.25
CA LEU A 238 -4.46 -21.32 11.73
C LEU A 238 -5.50 -22.41 12.04
N GLU A 239 -5.74 -23.35 11.14
CA GLU A 239 -6.67 -24.46 11.34
C GLU A 239 -6.24 -25.36 12.51
N SER A 240 -4.95 -25.66 12.60
CA SER A 240 -4.37 -26.42 13.70
C SER A 240 -4.53 -25.68 15.04
N GLY A 241 -4.28 -24.37 15.07
CA GLY A 241 -4.46 -23.55 16.26
C GLY A 241 -5.92 -23.45 16.71
N LEU A 242 -6.85 -23.30 15.77
CA LEU A 242 -8.29 -23.33 16.06
C LEU A 242 -8.73 -24.68 16.64
N THR A 243 -8.22 -25.77 16.09
CA THR A 243 -8.48 -27.13 16.59
C THR A 243 -7.92 -27.28 18.01
N TYR A 244 -6.68 -26.85 18.24
CA TYR A 244 -6.05 -26.90 19.56
C TYR A 244 -6.82 -26.09 20.61
N ILE A 245 -7.29 -24.89 20.26
CA ILE A 245 -8.14 -24.09 21.13
C ILE A 245 -9.43 -24.86 21.45
N GLU A 246 -10.09 -25.43 20.45
CA GLU A 246 -11.33 -26.19 20.62
C GLU A 246 -11.15 -27.39 21.58
N GLU A 247 -10.06 -28.13 21.44
CA GLU A 247 -9.72 -29.25 22.33
C GLU A 247 -9.48 -28.82 23.79
N ASN A 248 -9.06 -27.58 24.01
CA ASN A 248 -8.78 -27.02 25.32
C ASN A 248 -9.94 -26.20 25.92
N ILE A 249 -11.05 -26.02 25.19
CA ILE A 249 -12.27 -25.41 25.74
C ILE A 249 -12.94 -26.36 26.72
N THR A 250 -13.15 -25.90 27.95
CA THR A 250 -13.90 -26.64 28.97
C THR A 250 -15.40 -26.65 28.65
N GLY A 251 -16.08 -27.79 28.85
CA GLY A 251 -17.55 -27.84 28.79
C GLY A 251 -18.16 -28.49 27.55
N GLY A 252 -17.42 -29.35 26.83
CA GLY A 252 -17.95 -30.11 25.69
C GLY A 252 -18.00 -29.28 24.41
N ALA A 253 -16.82 -28.84 23.97
CA ALA A 253 -16.63 -28.17 22.69
C ALA A 253 -17.12 -29.03 21.53
N ILE A 254 -17.63 -28.37 20.48
CA ILE A 254 -18.03 -29.00 19.22
C ILE A 254 -17.34 -28.29 18.05
N PRO A 255 -17.24 -28.95 16.87
CA PRO A 255 -16.62 -28.36 15.70
C PRO A 255 -17.07 -26.93 15.39
N GLY A 256 -16.09 -26.03 15.32
CA GLY A 256 -16.25 -24.61 15.05
C GLY A 256 -16.42 -23.76 16.30
N ASP A 257 -16.36 -24.32 17.50
CA ASP A 257 -16.38 -23.51 18.74
C ASP A 257 -15.05 -22.74 18.90
N GLY A 258 -13.92 -23.28 18.41
CA GLY A 258 -12.64 -22.56 18.39
C GLY A 258 -12.74 -21.21 17.67
N ILE A 259 -13.23 -21.20 16.43
CA ILE A 259 -13.34 -19.97 15.64
C ILE A 259 -14.38 -18.99 16.19
N ARG A 260 -15.48 -19.46 16.80
CA ARG A 260 -16.45 -18.59 17.46
C ARG A 260 -15.83 -17.90 18.67
N THR A 261 -15.02 -18.62 19.43
CA THR A 261 -14.37 -18.12 20.65
C THR A 261 -13.41 -16.99 20.32
N MET A 262 -12.65 -17.09 19.24
CA MET A 262 -11.72 -16.02 18.80
C MET A 262 -12.40 -14.72 18.41
N GLN A 263 -13.68 -14.79 18.03
CA GLN A 263 -14.45 -13.64 17.59
C GLN A 263 -15.33 -13.04 18.69
N MET A 264 -15.18 -13.51 19.92
CA MET A 264 -15.92 -12.95 21.05
C MET A 264 -15.45 -11.53 21.35
N GLU A 265 -16.39 -10.64 21.67
CA GLU A 265 -16.05 -9.31 22.15
C GLU A 265 -15.41 -9.39 23.54
N ASP A 266 -14.40 -8.54 23.77
CA ASP A 266 -13.73 -8.45 25.06
C ASP A 266 -14.73 -8.18 26.19
N GLY A 267 -14.72 -9.05 27.20
CA GLY A 267 -15.60 -8.93 28.37
C GLY A 267 -16.97 -9.60 28.20
N ASP A 268 -17.18 -10.40 27.16
CA ASP A 268 -18.43 -11.16 27.00
C ASP A 268 -18.52 -12.40 27.90
N ILE A 269 -18.79 -12.14 29.18
CA ILE A 269 -18.88 -13.17 30.23
C ILE A 269 -19.94 -14.24 29.89
N GLU A 270 -21.08 -13.85 29.29
CA GLU A 270 -22.16 -14.79 29.00
C GLU A 270 -21.74 -15.84 27.97
N ALA A 271 -21.15 -15.41 26.85
CA ALA A 271 -20.65 -16.33 25.84
C ALA A 271 -19.42 -17.12 26.33
N THR A 272 -18.62 -16.58 27.26
CA THR A 272 -17.47 -17.30 27.84
C THR A 272 -17.90 -18.51 28.66
N PHE A 273 -18.97 -18.39 29.45
CA PHE A 273 -19.36 -19.43 30.41
C PHE A 273 -20.58 -20.26 29.97
N ASP A 274 -21.31 -19.83 28.93
CA ASP A 274 -22.44 -20.57 28.36
C ASP A 274 -22.22 -20.94 26.88
N PRO A 275 -21.87 -22.20 26.58
CA PRO A 275 -21.68 -22.68 25.21
C PRO A 275 -22.94 -22.54 24.33
N GLN A 276 -24.15 -22.53 24.90
CA GLN A 276 -25.38 -22.31 24.13
C GLN A 276 -25.48 -20.86 23.69
N VAL A 277 -25.11 -19.92 24.56
CA VAL A 277 -25.05 -18.49 24.22
C VAL A 277 -24.00 -18.26 23.13
N LEU A 278 -22.78 -18.80 23.31
CA LEU A 278 -21.72 -18.75 22.30
C LEU A 278 -22.27 -19.18 20.93
N ARG A 279 -22.88 -20.36 20.83
CA ARG A 279 -23.36 -20.94 19.56
C ARG A 279 -24.58 -20.23 18.97
N SER A 280 -25.39 -19.56 19.79
CA SER A 280 -26.59 -18.85 19.34
C SER A 280 -26.30 -17.52 18.63
N ARG A 281 -25.10 -16.96 18.86
CA ARG A 281 -24.69 -15.67 18.33
C ARG A 281 -24.25 -15.77 16.87
N ARG A 282 -24.29 -14.61 16.21
CA ARG A 282 -23.77 -14.46 14.85
C ARG A 282 -22.36 -13.94 14.93
N TYR A 283 -21.42 -14.70 14.37
CA TYR A 283 -20.05 -14.28 14.15
C TYR A 283 -19.81 -14.05 12.66
N PRO A 284 -18.96 -13.09 12.31
CA PRO A 284 -18.68 -12.78 10.91
C PRO A 284 -17.95 -13.91 10.17
N LEU A 285 -17.15 -14.71 10.86
CA LEU A 285 -16.34 -15.78 10.30
C LEU A 285 -16.78 -17.17 10.81
N SER A 286 -16.58 -18.16 9.97
CA SER A 286 -16.86 -19.57 10.19
C SER A 286 -15.76 -20.45 9.58
N MET A 287 -15.76 -21.75 9.89
CA MET A 287 -14.82 -22.69 9.25
C MET A 287 -14.96 -22.73 7.72
N LYS A 288 -16.13 -22.38 7.17
CA LYS A 288 -16.31 -22.27 5.71
C LYS A 288 -15.49 -21.13 5.11
N ASP A 289 -15.23 -20.08 5.87
CA ASP A 289 -14.39 -18.98 5.42
C ASP A 289 -12.93 -19.43 5.36
N VAL A 290 -12.46 -20.19 6.37
CA VAL A 290 -11.13 -20.82 6.36
C VAL A 290 -10.97 -21.78 5.17
N GLU A 291 -11.93 -22.68 4.96
CA GLU A 291 -11.97 -23.56 3.79
C GLU A 291 -11.93 -22.76 2.48
N SER A 292 -12.70 -21.68 2.40
CA SER A 292 -12.71 -20.80 1.23
C SER A 292 -11.37 -20.10 1.01
N TRP A 293 -10.64 -19.71 2.06
CA TRP A 293 -9.31 -19.11 1.94
C TRP A 293 -8.28 -20.12 1.45
N ILE A 294 -8.35 -21.37 1.92
CA ILE A 294 -7.49 -22.47 1.46
C ILE A 294 -7.72 -22.72 -0.03
N GLU A 295 -8.97 -22.81 -0.48
CA GLU A 295 -9.28 -23.06 -1.89
C GLU A 295 -8.86 -21.88 -2.79
N ARG A 296 -9.02 -20.64 -2.31
CA ARG A 296 -8.51 -19.45 -3.01
C ARG A 296 -6.98 -19.44 -3.09
N ALA A 297 -6.28 -19.79 -2.01
CA ALA A 297 -4.82 -19.90 -1.99
C ALA A 297 -4.31 -20.95 -2.99
N LYS A 298 -4.98 -22.11 -3.10
CA LYS A 298 -4.67 -23.12 -4.13
C LYS A 298 -4.95 -22.61 -5.55
N ALA A 299 -6.06 -21.90 -5.76
CA ALA A 299 -6.42 -21.36 -7.07
C ALA A 299 -5.37 -20.37 -7.61
N MET A 300 -4.59 -19.72 -6.74
CA MET A 300 -3.49 -18.84 -7.14
C MET A 300 -2.41 -19.55 -7.98
N GLU A 301 -2.28 -20.88 -7.91
CA GLU A 301 -1.36 -21.64 -8.78
C GLU A 301 -1.64 -21.42 -10.28
N SER A 302 -2.88 -21.05 -10.63
CA SER A 302 -3.31 -20.77 -12.01
C SER A 302 -3.15 -19.31 -12.44
N LEU A 303 -2.70 -18.40 -11.56
CA LEU A 303 -2.60 -16.97 -11.86
C LEU A 303 -1.29 -16.63 -12.59
N ASP A 304 -1.39 -16.34 -13.88
CA ASP A 304 -0.25 -15.98 -14.73
C ASP A 304 0.08 -14.49 -14.77
N ASP A 305 -0.78 -13.64 -14.20
CA ASP A 305 -0.48 -12.24 -14.00
C ASP A 305 0.10 -11.99 -12.61
N LYS A 306 1.26 -11.33 -12.55
CA LYS A 306 2.01 -11.07 -11.32
C LYS A 306 1.32 -10.07 -10.38
N HIS A 307 0.60 -9.09 -10.92
CA HIS A 307 -0.09 -8.08 -10.11
C HIS A 307 -1.38 -8.68 -9.56
N ALA A 308 -2.11 -9.46 -10.36
CA ALA A 308 -3.26 -10.25 -9.91
C ALA A 308 -2.87 -11.29 -8.85
N LEU A 309 -1.76 -12.01 -9.05
CA LEU A 309 -1.23 -12.98 -8.07
C LEU A 309 -0.99 -12.31 -6.71
N PHE A 310 -0.32 -11.16 -6.71
CA PHE A 310 -0.01 -10.48 -5.46
C PHE A 310 -1.21 -9.73 -4.86
N ALA A 311 -2.13 -9.24 -5.69
CA ALA A 311 -3.39 -8.68 -5.21
C ALA A 311 -4.23 -9.74 -4.48
N GLU A 312 -4.28 -10.97 -5.00
CA GLU A 312 -4.97 -12.08 -4.34
C GLU A 312 -4.27 -12.50 -3.04
N LEU A 313 -2.93 -12.55 -3.03
CA LEU A 313 -2.14 -12.73 -1.80
C LEU A 313 -2.55 -11.68 -0.74
N ALA A 314 -2.49 -10.39 -1.10
CA ALA A 314 -2.82 -9.30 -0.20
C ALA A 314 -4.26 -9.39 0.32
N ALA A 315 -5.21 -9.75 -0.55
CA ALA A 315 -6.61 -9.91 -0.18
C ALA A 315 -6.82 -11.09 0.78
N LEU A 316 -6.13 -12.22 0.58
CA LEU A 316 -6.21 -13.37 1.48
C LEU A 316 -5.62 -13.06 2.83
N GLU A 317 -4.41 -12.53 2.88
CA GLU A 317 -3.78 -12.19 4.16
C GLU A 317 -4.61 -11.20 4.96
N ASN A 318 -5.08 -10.11 4.34
CA ASN A 318 -5.94 -9.15 5.03
C ASN A 318 -7.25 -9.77 5.54
N ALA A 319 -7.72 -10.86 4.95
CA ALA A 319 -8.95 -11.52 5.37
C ALA A 319 -8.78 -12.37 6.63
N PHE A 320 -7.60 -12.99 6.85
CA PHE A 320 -7.39 -13.93 7.96
C PHE A 320 -6.38 -13.45 9.02
N GLU A 321 -5.61 -12.40 8.76
CA GLU A 321 -4.50 -11.97 9.63
C GLU A 321 -4.93 -11.58 11.05
N ASP A 322 -6.06 -10.89 11.20
CA ASP A 322 -6.60 -10.56 12.53
C ASP A 322 -6.97 -11.81 13.32
N LEU A 323 -7.63 -12.79 12.67
CA LEU A 323 -7.99 -14.06 13.29
C LEU A 323 -6.74 -14.89 13.63
N GLU A 324 -5.76 -14.93 12.73
CA GLU A 324 -4.48 -15.62 12.95
C GLU A 324 -3.75 -15.07 14.18
N HIS A 325 -3.76 -13.75 14.36
CA HIS A 325 -3.18 -13.12 15.54
C HIS A 325 -3.89 -13.56 16.82
N GLN A 326 -5.21 -13.50 16.86
CA GLN A 326 -6.03 -13.94 18.02
C GLN A 326 -5.81 -15.42 18.36
N VAL A 327 -5.72 -16.28 17.33
CA VAL A 327 -5.46 -17.71 17.52
C VAL A 327 -4.07 -17.94 18.09
N ARG A 328 -3.03 -17.29 17.54
CA ARG A 328 -1.66 -17.42 18.07
C ARG A 328 -1.56 -16.97 19.53
N GLU A 329 -2.18 -15.86 19.88
CA GLU A 329 -2.20 -15.38 21.27
C GLU A 329 -2.91 -16.37 22.20
N SER A 330 -4.06 -16.91 21.77
CA SER A 330 -4.82 -17.87 22.56
C SER A 330 -4.09 -19.20 22.75
N VAL A 331 -3.45 -19.72 21.70
CA VAL A 331 -2.59 -20.93 21.79
C VAL A 331 -1.47 -20.70 22.80
N TRP A 332 -0.78 -19.55 22.72
CA TRP A 332 0.28 -19.21 23.68
C TRP A 332 -0.23 -19.14 25.12
N MET A 333 -1.39 -18.52 25.35
CA MET A 333 -1.99 -18.44 26.69
C MET A 333 -2.36 -19.82 27.26
N ILE A 334 -2.88 -20.73 26.41
CA ILE A 334 -3.20 -22.10 26.80
C ILE A 334 -1.91 -22.84 27.22
N ASP A 335 -0.86 -22.74 26.41
CA ASP A 335 0.43 -23.38 26.68
C ASP A 335 1.09 -22.82 27.95
N GLU A 336 1.04 -21.51 28.16
CA GLU A 336 1.57 -20.88 29.38
C GLU A 336 0.82 -21.38 30.63
N ALA A 337 -0.51 -21.45 30.56
CA ALA A 337 -1.33 -21.95 31.65
C ALA A 337 -1.11 -23.45 31.92
N ALA A 338 -0.84 -24.25 30.89
CA ALA A 338 -0.52 -25.67 31.03
C ALA A 338 0.85 -25.89 31.70
N ASN A 339 1.85 -25.07 31.38
CA ASN A 339 3.20 -25.15 31.94
C ASN A 339 3.31 -24.65 33.40
N MET A 340 2.34 -23.85 33.87
CA MET A 340 2.28 -23.38 35.26
C MET A 340 1.61 -24.37 36.23
N ARG A 341 1.04 -25.48 35.73
CA ARG A 341 0.41 -26.55 36.53
C ARG A 341 1.38 -27.71 36.74
#